data_AF-A0AAU4KNZ5-F1
#
_entry.id   AF-A0AAU4KNZ5-F1
#
_cell.length_a   1.000
_cell.length_b   1.000
_cell.length_c   1.000
_cell.angle_alpha   90.00
_cell.angle_beta   90.00
_cell.angle_gamma   90.00
#
_symmetry.space_group_name_H-M   'P 1'
#
loop_
_entity.id
_entity.type
_entity.pdbx_description
1 polymer ?
#
loop_
_entity_poly.entity_id
_entity_poly.type
_entity_poly.pdbx_seq_one_letter_code
_entity_poly.pdbx_strand_id
1 'polypeptide(L)'
;MSERKKPLRAVRGPFVVQDRAGVAIRDRLKDLTPKDDRVLRLIGAHLGGLATADLAVYSRAGFERTGQSWAARKQELTARSSSRWAGAVTKGTHDQYALARRGQFAYRDKLADGIRMLMHRLSLPVGEKGAKGRPGGYRSKAEWFHKSRRLHILKARLTKVEEDIATGQVHVVRGGKSLANNRHNLAAAGLTETRWRERWEAARWFLSADGESGKRFGNETIRVTPDGEVSVKLPKPLEYLANSPHGRYVLTSRVAFRYRGAEWADRVAGNRAIAYGIHYDVAKDRWYLTASWKRPAVQTIALEAARAGGLIGVDTNADHFAAYRLDRHGNPVGDPQRFRYDLTGSADHRDAQLRHALSQLLRWATRTGVTAIAVEDLDFCDGKTRERFGRRKRFRQLIHGIPTGKVKARLVNMAAEHGLSLVAVDPAYTSKWGAEHWKTPLTSKKRAMTRHDAAGIAIGRRALGHPIRRRTKPPRTHRSDGGGHRNVQAEPGTLEREGPRRTRHGTSPQRAATGRAVKAGNQRVQHRSGHAAEHGFWQQDPLPLSP
;
A
#
# COMPACT_ATOMS: atom_id res chain seq x y z
N MET A 1 27.44 -35.55 -11.73
CA MET A 1 27.64 -34.27 -11.03
C MET A 1 26.30 -33.76 -10.49
N SER A 2 26.08 -33.80 -9.18
CA SER A 2 24.83 -33.35 -8.54
C SER A 2 24.72 -31.82 -8.63
N GLU A 3 23.72 -31.29 -9.34
CA GLU A 3 23.36 -29.86 -9.33
C GLU A 3 23.20 -29.39 -7.87
N ARG A 4 24.15 -28.60 -7.35
CA ARG A 4 24.00 -27.90 -6.06
C ARG A 4 22.74 -27.03 -6.14
N LYS A 5 21.66 -27.46 -5.48
CA LYS A 5 20.44 -26.64 -5.32
C LYS A 5 20.84 -25.33 -4.64
N LYS A 6 20.61 -24.20 -5.32
CA LYS A 6 20.88 -22.86 -4.78
C LYS A 6 20.22 -22.69 -3.40
N PRO A 7 20.89 -21.99 -2.46
CA PRO A 7 20.31 -21.70 -1.16
C PRO A 7 19.01 -20.91 -1.34
N LEU A 8 17.95 -21.37 -0.65
CA LEU A 8 16.67 -20.66 -0.61
C LEU A 8 16.87 -19.38 0.21
N ARG A 9 16.21 -18.29 -0.21
CA ARG A 9 16.16 -17.06 0.58
C ARG A 9 15.43 -17.34 1.89
N ALA A 10 15.90 -16.74 2.99
CA ALA A 10 15.19 -16.76 4.26
C ALA A 10 13.78 -16.15 4.11
N VAL A 11 12.77 -16.91 4.53
CA VAL A 11 11.35 -16.54 4.45
C VAL A 11 10.96 -15.78 5.71
N ARG A 12 10.35 -14.60 5.57
CA ARG A 12 9.86 -13.83 6.73
C ARG A 12 8.59 -14.47 7.32
N GLY A 13 8.45 -14.36 8.64
CA GLY A 13 7.26 -14.84 9.35
C GLY A 13 6.00 -14.04 8.98
N PRO A 14 4.81 -14.66 9.04
CA PRO A 14 3.55 -13.97 8.80
C PRO A 14 3.24 -12.96 9.91
N PHE A 15 2.54 -11.88 9.59
CA PHE A 15 2.12 -10.86 10.54
C PHE A 15 0.71 -10.34 10.24
N VAL A 16 -0.01 -9.88 11.27
CA VAL A 16 -1.32 -9.26 11.10
C VAL A 16 -1.14 -7.82 10.63
N VAL A 17 -1.77 -7.47 9.52
CA VAL A 17 -1.72 -6.11 8.96
C VAL A 17 -2.61 -5.21 9.80
N GLN A 18 -2.02 -4.13 10.33
CA GLN A 18 -2.77 -3.13 11.08
C GLN A 18 -3.76 -2.38 10.16
N ASP A 19 -4.97 -2.18 10.67
CA ASP A 19 -5.98 -1.40 9.96
C ASP A 19 -5.50 0.05 9.76
N ARG A 20 -5.82 0.61 8.59
CA ARG A 20 -5.63 2.04 8.37
C ARG A 20 -6.87 2.75 8.90
N ALA A 21 -6.71 3.34 10.08
CA ALA A 21 -7.71 4.15 10.78
C ALA A 21 -8.31 5.34 10.00
N GLY A 22 -7.81 5.70 8.81
CA GLY A 22 -8.25 6.90 8.09
C GLY A 22 -9.58 6.71 7.34
N VAL A 23 -10.56 7.55 7.65
CA VAL A 23 -11.85 7.63 6.94
C VAL A 23 -11.88 8.90 6.10
N ALA A 24 -12.43 8.79 4.89
CA ALA A 24 -12.76 9.93 4.06
C ALA A 24 -14.12 9.71 3.40
N ILE A 25 -15.01 10.68 3.56
CA ILE A 25 -16.32 10.72 2.91
C ILE A 25 -16.41 11.98 2.06
N ARG A 26 -17.20 11.93 1.00
CA ARG A 26 -17.31 13.02 0.04
C ARG A 26 -18.74 13.15 -0.42
N ASP A 27 -19.22 14.38 -0.52
CA ASP A 27 -20.47 14.71 -1.20
C ASP A 27 -20.32 15.99 -2.03
N ARG A 28 -21.30 16.23 -2.90
CA ARG A 28 -21.36 17.39 -3.79
C ARG A 28 -21.91 18.59 -3.03
N LEU A 29 -21.33 19.76 -3.29
CA LEU A 29 -21.96 21.05 -2.96
C LEU A 29 -22.92 21.40 -4.09
N LYS A 30 -24.22 21.20 -3.86
CA LYS A 30 -25.29 21.47 -4.82
C LYS A 30 -25.83 22.89 -4.66
N ASP A 31 -26.45 23.45 -5.69
CA ASP A 31 -27.19 24.72 -5.58
C ASP A 31 -26.31 25.90 -5.11
N LEU A 32 -25.03 25.87 -5.50
CA LEU A 32 -24.13 27.00 -5.31
C LEU A 32 -24.56 28.14 -6.22
N THR A 33 -24.66 29.35 -5.66
CA THR A 33 -24.90 30.55 -6.44
C THR A 33 -23.65 30.92 -7.26
N PRO A 34 -23.79 31.73 -8.32
CA PRO A 34 -22.62 32.28 -9.02
C PRO A 34 -21.66 33.04 -8.09
N LYS A 35 -22.19 33.66 -7.03
CA LYS A 35 -21.39 34.33 -6.00
C LYS A 35 -20.58 33.32 -5.17
N ASP A 36 -21.20 32.22 -4.75
CA ASP A 36 -20.51 31.15 -4.00
C ASP A 36 -19.36 30.55 -4.82
N ASP A 37 -19.63 30.21 -6.09
CA ASP A 37 -18.60 29.68 -7.00
C ASP A 37 -17.44 30.68 -7.14
N ARG A 38 -17.72 31.96 -7.40
CA ARG A 38 -16.70 33.01 -7.50
C ARG A 38 -15.84 33.11 -6.24
N VAL A 39 -16.46 33.10 -5.06
CA VAL A 39 -15.73 33.18 -3.78
C VAL A 39 -14.83 31.95 -3.58
N LEU A 40 -15.33 30.73 -3.84
CA LEU A 40 -14.53 29.51 -3.73
C LEU A 40 -13.33 29.52 -4.70
N ARG A 41 -13.52 30.00 -5.94
CA ARG A 41 -12.41 30.15 -6.90
C ARG A 41 -11.37 31.14 -6.41
N LEU A 42 -11.78 32.30 -5.89
CA LEU A 42 -10.87 33.33 -5.37
C LEU A 42 -10.05 32.82 -4.18
N ILE A 43 -10.70 32.17 -3.21
CA ILE A 43 -9.99 31.59 -2.05
C ILE A 43 -9.02 30.50 -2.52
N GLY A 44 -9.50 29.58 -3.37
CA GLY A 44 -8.70 28.47 -3.89
C GLY A 44 -7.48 28.94 -4.66
N ALA A 45 -7.64 29.95 -5.52
CA ALA A 45 -6.54 30.57 -6.28
C ALA A 45 -5.55 31.29 -5.37
N HIS A 46 -6.02 32.12 -4.44
CA HIS A 46 -5.16 32.87 -3.50
C HIS A 46 -4.30 31.94 -2.66
N LEU A 47 -4.94 30.99 -1.95
CA LEU A 47 -4.24 30.01 -1.11
C LEU A 47 -3.37 29.05 -1.94
N GLY A 48 -3.78 28.71 -3.16
CA GLY A 48 -2.99 27.92 -4.11
C GLY A 48 -1.71 28.64 -4.55
N GLY A 49 -1.79 29.95 -4.76
CA GLY A 49 -0.64 30.82 -5.04
C GLY A 49 0.34 30.86 -3.86
N LEU A 50 -0.18 31.09 -2.64
CA LEU A 50 0.62 31.05 -1.42
C LEU A 50 1.32 29.70 -1.23
N ALA A 51 0.60 28.59 -1.43
CA ALA A 51 1.16 27.26 -1.31
C ALA A 51 2.18 26.93 -2.41
N THR A 52 2.08 27.56 -3.58
CA THR A 52 3.09 27.42 -4.64
C THR A 52 4.37 28.18 -4.29
N ALA A 53 4.24 29.41 -3.79
CA ALA A 53 5.39 30.21 -3.34
C ALA A 53 6.12 29.52 -2.17
N ASP A 54 5.37 29.08 -1.16
CA ASP A 54 5.92 28.38 0.00
C ASP A 54 6.66 27.10 -0.39
N LEU A 55 6.07 26.27 -1.27
CA LEU A 55 6.72 25.05 -1.74
C LEU A 55 8.01 25.35 -2.53
N ALA A 56 8.06 26.44 -3.29
CA ALA A 56 9.25 26.84 -4.03
C ALA A 56 10.40 27.18 -3.07
N VAL A 57 10.12 27.96 -2.02
CA VAL A 57 11.08 28.24 -0.93
C VAL A 57 11.50 26.94 -0.25
N TYR A 58 10.54 26.11 0.14
CA TYR A 58 10.80 24.85 0.85
C TYR A 58 11.62 23.83 0.04
N SER A 59 11.42 23.80 -1.28
CA SER A 59 12.15 22.92 -2.18
C SER A 59 13.58 23.41 -2.46
N ARG A 60 13.82 24.73 -2.42
CA ARG A 60 15.16 25.33 -2.62
C ARG A 60 16.04 25.26 -1.37
N ALA A 61 15.45 25.17 -0.18
CA ALA A 61 16.18 25.15 1.10
C ALA A 61 17.11 23.93 1.34
N GLY A 62 17.33 23.05 0.35
CA GLY A 62 18.37 22.00 0.44
C GLY A 62 18.27 21.13 1.69
N PHE A 63 19.31 21.05 2.51
CA PHE A 63 19.27 20.40 3.84
C PHE A 63 19.04 21.38 5.00
N GLU A 64 18.98 22.68 4.74
CA GLU A 64 18.85 23.77 5.71
C GLU A 64 17.39 23.91 6.19
N ARG A 65 16.81 22.83 6.71
CA ARG A 65 15.42 22.80 7.19
C ARG A 65 15.39 22.69 8.70
N THR A 66 15.34 23.83 9.37
CA THR A 66 15.26 23.93 10.84
C THR A 66 13.85 24.29 11.30
N GLY A 67 13.56 24.12 12.60
CA GLY A 67 12.30 24.61 13.20
C GLY A 67 12.10 26.12 13.02
N GLN A 68 13.18 26.90 13.04
CA GLN A 68 13.17 28.35 12.78
C GLN A 68 12.75 28.67 11.34
N SER A 69 13.26 27.93 10.35
CA SER A 69 12.85 28.08 8.94
C SER A 69 11.35 27.80 8.73
N TRP A 70 10.77 26.86 9.49
CA TRP A 70 9.34 26.58 9.45
C TRP A 70 8.53 27.72 10.07
N ALA A 71 8.97 28.24 11.22
CA ALA A 71 8.30 29.34 11.90
C ALA A 71 8.27 30.61 11.03
N ALA A 72 9.39 30.97 10.39
CA ALA A 72 9.49 32.12 9.50
C ALA A 72 8.53 32.03 8.30
N ARG A 73 8.50 30.88 7.61
CA ARG A 73 7.56 30.64 6.49
C ARG A 73 6.10 30.74 6.95
N LYS A 74 5.77 30.16 8.11
CA LYS A 74 4.41 30.23 8.66
C LYS A 74 4.03 31.66 9.01
N GLN A 75 4.95 32.46 9.54
CA GLN A 75 4.70 33.87 9.88
C GLN A 75 4.42 34.70 8.62
N GLU A 76 5.22 34.56 7.56
CA GLU A 76 5.00 35.24 6.29
C GLU A 76 3.63 34.88 5.68
N LEU A 77 3.30 33.59 5.67
CA LEU A 77 2.00 33.13 5.19
C LEU A 77 0.83 33.63 6.04
N THR A 78 1.03 33.78 7.35
CA THR A 78 0.01 34.26 8.28
C THR A 78 -0.40 35.69 7.95
N ALA A 79 0.57 36.57 7.64
CA ALA A 79 0.31 37.95 7.25
C ALA A 79 -0.55 38.05 5.97
N ARG A 80 -0.39 37.10 5.04
CA ARG A 80 -1.06 37.06 3.74
C ARG A 80 -2.34 36.20 3.70
N SER A 81 -2.66 35.54 4.81
CA SER A 81 -3.83 34.66 4.92
C SER A 81 -4.45 34.71 6.32
N SER A 82 -4.16 33.72 7.17
CA SER A 82 -4.45 33.68 8.61
C SER A 82 -3.53 32.62 9.24
N SER A 83 -3.39 32.60 10.56
CA SER A 83 -2.53 31.62 11.24
C SER A 83 -2.92 30.16 10.94
N ARG A 84 -4.22 29.87 10.82
CA ARG A 84 -4.73 28.53 10.49
C ARG A 84 -4.52 28.17 9.03
N TRP A 85 -4.78 29.11 8.11
CA TRP A 85 -4.50 28.89 6.69
C TRP A 85 -3.00 28.69 6.44
N ALA A 86 -2.13 29.48 7.09
CA ALA A 86 -0.69 29.30 7.04
C ALA A 86 -0.26 27.93 7.57
N GLY A 87 -0.85 27.46 8.68
CA GLY A 87 -0.64 26.11 9.19
C GLY A 87 -1.03 25.02 8.19
N ALA A 88 -2.22 25.13 7.58
CA ALA A 88 -2.69 24.18 6.58
C ALA A 88 -1.81 24.17 5.32
N VAL A 89 -1.40 25.36 4.84
CA VAL A 89 -0.53 25.51 3.67
C VAL A 89 0.84 24.90 3.94
N THR A 90 1.52 25.29 5.02
CA THR A 90 2.88 24.80 5.35
C THR A 90 2.93 23.30 5.56
N LYS A 91 1.89 22.72 6.18
CA LYS A 91 1.75 21.27 6.29
C LYS A 91 1.51 20.61 4.94
N GLY A 92 0.59 21.15 4.14
CA GLY A 92 0.29 20.62 2.81
C GLY A 92 1.49 20.64 1.87
N THR A 93 2.32 21.68 1.90
CA THR A 93 3.56 21.76 1.11
C THR A 93 4.64 20.81 1.65
N HIS A 94 4.75 20.66 2.98
CA HIS A 94 5.61 19.66 3.60
C HIS A 94 5.24 18.24 3.16
N ASP A 95 3.95 17.88 3.20
CA ASP A 95 3.46 16.56 2.80
C ASP A 95 3.74 16.29 1.30
N GLN A 96 3.55 17.31 0.44
CA GLN A 96 3.88 17.23 -0.99
C GLN A 96 5.38 17.00 -1.21
N TYR A 97 6.23 17.73 -0.49
CA TYR A 97 7.68 17.57 -0.54
C TYR A 97 8.09 16.17 -0.05
N ALA A 98 7.60 15.72 1.10
CA ALA A 98 7.93 14.42 1.67
C ALA A 98 7.52 13.27 0.75
N LEU A 99 6.34 13.39 0.11
CA LEU A 99 5.90 12.44 -0.90
C LEU A 99 6.84 12.44 -2.12
N ALA A 100 7.23 13.61 -2.62
CA ALA A 100 8.15 13.72 -3.75
C ALA A 100 9.54 13.16 -3.42
N ARG A 101 10.06 13.40 -2.21
CA ARG A 101 11.33 12.84 -1.73
C ARG A 101 11.30 11.32 -1.69
N ARG A 102 10.24 10.72 -1.11
CA ARG A 102 10.06 9.25 -1.17
C ARG A 102 9.98 8.74 -2.61
N GLY A 103 9.28 9.48 -3.47
CA GLY A 103 9.19 9.18 -4.90
C GLY A 103 10.54 9.24 -5.63
N GLN A 104 11.41 10.18 -5.24
CA GLN A 104 12.77 10.34 -5.78
C GLN A 104 13.63 9.11 -5.46
N PHE A 105 13.65 8.66 -4.19
CA PHE A 105 14.35 7.43 -3.80
C PHE A 105 13.81 6.20 -4.52
N ALA A 106 12.49 6.03 -4.57
CA ALA A 106 11.87 4.93 -5.32
C ALA A 106 12.21 4.97 -6.82
N TYR A 107 12.36 6.19 -7.40
CA TYR A 107 12.77 6.36 -8.78
C TYR A 107 14.24 6.01 -9.01
N ARG A 108 15.14 6.41 -8.10
CA ARG A 108 16.56 6.00 -8.10
C ARG A 108 16.68 4.48 -8.11
N ASP A 109 16.03 3.80 -7.16
CA ASP A 109 16.12 2.34 -7.02
C ASP A 109 15.59 1.64 -8.28
N LYS A 110 14.48 2.15 -8.84
CA LYS A 110 13.93 1.66 -10.11
C LYS A 110 14.90 1.85 -11.29
N LEU A 111 15.63 2.97 -11.35
CA LEU A 111 16.64 3.21 -12.38
C LEU A 111 17.82 2.24 -12.22
N ALA A 112 18.33 2.08 -11.00
CA ALA A 112 19.41 1.15 -10.67
C ALA A 112 19.03 -0.30 -11.03
N ASP A 113 17.81 -0.74 -10.69
CA ASP A 113 17.27 -2.05 -11.10
C ASP A 113 17.19 -2.20 -12.61
N GLY A 114 16.74 -1.13 -13.29
CA GLY A 114 16.66 -1.09 -14.75
C GLY A 114 18.04 -1.23 -15.39
N ILE A 115 19.04 -0.52 -14.87
CA ILE A 115 20.44 -0.55 -15.33
C ILE A 115 21.04 -1.93 -15.11
N ARG A 116 20.92 -2.50 -13.89
CA ARG A 116 21.40 -3.86 -13.59
C ARG A 116 20.82 -4.89 -14.54
N MET A 117 19.52 -4.80 -14.82
CA MET A 117 18.84 -5.69 -15.77
C MET A 117 19.33 -5.49 -17.21
N LEU A 118 19.51 -4.24 -17.66
CA LEU A 118 20.03 -3.96 -19.01
C LEU A 118 21.46 -4.49 -19.15
N MET A 119 22.35 -4.20 -18.20
CA MET A 119 23.73 -4.67 -18.21
C MET A 119 23.80 -6.18 -18.27
N HIS A 120 23.04 -6.88 -17.43
CA HIS A 120 22.98 -8.35 -17.46
C HIS A 120 22.53 -8.89 -18.82
N ARG A 121 21.50 -8.31 -19.44
CA ARG A 121 21.02 -8.82 -20.74
C ARG A 121 21.91 -8.42 -21.92
N LEU A 122 22.62 -7.30 -21.82
CA LEU A 122 23.58 -6.86 -22.84
C LEU A 122 24.87 -7.69 -22.82
N SER A 123 25.24 -8.24 -21.65
CA SER A 123 26.43 -9.09 -21.51
C SER A 123 26.24 -10.52 -22.02
N LEU A 124 25.01 -10.91 -22.37
CA LEU A 124 24.70 -12.24 -22.91
C LEU A 124 24.68 -12.20 -24.44
N PRO A 125 25.18 -13.25 -25.13
CA PRO A 125 25.02 -13.44 -26.56
C PRO A 125 23.60 -13.12 -27.08
N VAL A 126 23.56 -12.52 -28.26
CA VAL A 126 22.29 -12.24 -28.97
C VAL A 126 21.58 -13.57 -29.24
N GLY A 127 20.31 -13.65 -28.85
CA GLY A 127 19.47 -14.84 -29.00
C GLY A 127 19.56 -15.84 -27.84
N GLU A 128 20.44 -15.63 -26.85
CA GLU A 128 20.58 -16.55 -25.72
C GLU A 128 19.28 -16.67 -24.93
N LYS A 129 18.81 -17.91 -24.73
CA LYS A 129 17.59 -18.20 -23.97
C LYS A 129 17.86 -18.03 -22.48
N GLY A 130 17.00 -17.28 -21.81
CA GLY A 130 17.05 -17.13 -20.35
C GLY A 130 16.73 -18.42 -19.62
N ALA A 131 17.31 -18.60 -18.43
CA ALA A 131 17.09 -19.77 -17.58
C ALA A 131 16.37 -19.41 -16.27
N LYS A 132 15.48 -20.31 -15.81
CA LYS A 132 14.88 -20.34 -14.46
C LYS A 132 14.37 -18.96 -13.96
N GLY A 133 13.70 -18.19 -14.83
CA GLY A 133 13.04 -16.91 -14.49
C GLY A 133 13.90 -15.66 -14.62
N ARG A 134 15.14 -15.79 -15.10
CA ARG A 134 15.98 -14.65 -15.51
C ARG A 134 15.88 -14.48 -17.04
N PRO A 135 15.78 -13.24 -17.53
CA PRO A 135 15.74 -13.00 -18.97
C PRO A 135 17.12 -13.24 -19.59
N GLY A 136 17.14 -13.85 -20.78
CA GLY A 136 18.38 -14.06 -21.55
C GLY A 136 18.77 -12.81 -22.37
N GLY A 137 19.68 -13.02 -23.32
CA GLY A 137 20.15 -11.98 -24.24
C GLY A 137 19.02 -11.31 -25.05
N TYR A 138 19.35 -10.24 -25.75
CA TYR A 138 18.40 -9.61 -26.70
C TYR A 138 18.27 -10.44 -27.96
N ARG A 139 17.13 -10.39 -28.65
CA ARG A 139 16.83 -11.30 -29.76
C ARG A 139 17.64 -10.96 -31.03
N SER A 140 17.97 -9.69 -31.23
CA SER A 140 18.64 -9.21 -32.45
C SER A 140 19.70 -8.16 -32.11
N LYS A 141 20.65 -7.97 -33.03
CA LYS A 141 21.65 -6.90 -32.94
C LYS A 141 20.99 -5.51 -32.90
N ALA A 142 19.93 -5.29 -33.66
CA ALA A 142 19.16 -4.04 -33.64
C ALA A 142 18.51 -3.77 -32.27
N GLU A 143 17.85 -4.78 -31.67
CA GLU A 143 17.29 -4.64 -30.32
C GLU A 143 18.40 -4.39 -29.30
N TRP A 144 19.51 -5.13 -29.39
CA TRP A 144 20.68 -4.93 -28.52
C TRP A 144 21.20 -3.48 -28.62
N PHE A 145 21.35 -2.93 -29.83
CA PHE A 145 21.83 -1.57 -30.05
C PHE A 145 20.89 -0.50 -29.48
N HIS A 146 19.57 -0.64 -29.67
CA HIS A 146 18.62 0.27 -29.03
C HIS A 146 18.66 0.19 -27.49
N LYS A 147 19.00 -0.98 -26.94
CA LYS A 147 19.09 -1.21 -25.50
C LYS A 147 20.39 -0.71 -24.90
N SER A 148 21.50 -0.75 -25.63
CA SER A 148 22.76 -0.13 -25.23
C SER A 148 22.62 1.40 -25.17
N ARG A 149 22.00 2.03 -26.19
CA ARG A 149 21.67 3.48 -26.14
C ARG A 149 20.76 3.83 -24.95
N ARG A 150 19.75 2.99 -24.70
CA ARG A 150 18.88 3.16 -23.53
C ARG A 150 19.64 3.04 -22.21
N LEU A 151 20.63 2.15 -22.11
CA LEU A 151 21.45 2.01 -20.91
C LEU A 151 22.17 3.33 -20.60
N HIS A 152 22.78 3.98 -21.59
CA HIS A 152 23.41 5.29 -21.39
C HIS A 152 22.43 6.35 -20.92
N ILE A 153 21.23 6.41 -21.51
CA ILE A 153 20.16 7.34 -21.07
C ILE A 153 19.76 7.07 -19.61
N LEU A 154 19.63 5.80 -19.21
CA LEU A 154 19.26 5.46 -17.83
C LEU A 154 20.39 5.80 -16.85
N LYS A 155 21.66 5.55 -17.22
CA LYS A 155 22.82 5.93 -16.41
C LYS A 155 22.87 7.45 -16.18
N ALA A 156 22.78 8.24 -17.24
CA ALA A 156 22.77 9.71 -17.12
C ALA A 156 21.62 10.22 -16.22
N ARG A 157 20.44 9.58 -16.30
CA ARG A 157 19.31 9.91 -15.42
C ARG A 157 19.54 9.48 -13.97
N LEU A 158 20.20 8.34 -13.74
CA LEU A 158 20.52 7.88 -12.38
C LEU A 158 21.50 8.85 -11.74
N THR A 159 22.57 9.21 -12.44
CA THR A 159 23.56 10.20 -11.99
C THR A 159 22.88 11.51 -11.57
N LYS A 160 22.02 12.09 -12.42
CA LYS A 160 21.27 13.30 -12.06
C LYS A 160 20.42 13.14 -10.81
N VAL A 161 19.71 12.01 -10.67
CA VAL A 161 18.87 11.77 -9.48
C VAL A 161 19.73 11.60 -8.23
N GLU A 162 20.90 10.98 -8.34
CA GLU A 162 21.86 10.82 -7.24
C GLU A 162 22.45 12.18 -6.82
N GLU A 163 22.77 13.05 -7.78
CA GLU A 163 23.18 14.45 -7.54
C GLU A 163 22.07 15.25 -6.83
N ASP A 164 20.83 15.18 -7.33
CA ASP A 164 19.68 15.84 -6.69
C ASP A 164 19.49 15.34 -5.23
N ILE A 165 19.69 14.04 -4.98
CA ILE A 165 19.60 13.46 -3.64
C ILE A 165 20.72 13.99 -2.74
N ALA A 166 21.96 13.99 -3.26
CA ALA A 166 23.17 14.41 -2.57
C ALA A 166 23.16 15.90 -2.22
N THR A 167 22.49 16.73 -3.03
CA THR A 167 22.32 18.18 -2.79
C THR A 167 21.03 18.51 -2.02
N GLY A 168 20.19 17.52 -1.70
CA GLY A 168 18.93 17.74 -1.00
C GLY A 168 17.82 18.37 -1.87
N GLN A 169 18.06 18.48 -3.19
CA GLN A 169 17.11 19.04 -4.14
C GLN A 169 15.94 18.08 -4.41
N VAL A 170 14.72 18.62 -4.38
CA VAL A 170 13.50 17.88 -4.70
C VAL A 170 12.66 18.65 -5.69
N HIS A 171 12.32 17.99 -6.79
CA HIS A 171 11.47 18.56 -7.82
C HIS A 171 10.00 18.21 -7.56
N VAL A 172 9.18 19.23 -7.30
CA VAL A 172 7.73 19.09 -7.09
C VAL A 172 6.98 19.94 -8.12
N VAL A 173 5.93 19.36 -8.71
CA VAL A 173 5.06 20.05 -9.67
C VAL A 173 3.64 20.09 -9.10
N ARG A 174 3.24 21.24 -8.55
CA ARG A 174 1.84 21.47 -8.14
C ARG A 174 0.93 21.46 -9.37
N GLY A 175 -0.27 20.89 -9.24
CA GLY A 175 -1.17 20.62 -10.38
C GLY A 175 -0.84 19.34 -11.14
N GLY A 176 0.29 18.69 -10.84
CA GLY A 176 0.64 17.36 -11.33
C GLY A 176 1.53 17.37 -12.58
N LYS A 177 2.60 16.56 -12.53
CA LYS A 177 3.57 16.42 -13.63
C LYS A 177 2.94 16.02 -14.97
N SER A 178 1.90 15.18 -14.94
CA SER A 178 1.21 14.77 -16.17
C SER A 178 0.52 15.95 -16.85
N LEU A 179 -0.12 16.83 -16.09
CA LEU A 179 -0.84 17.97 -16.66
C LEU A 179 0.15 19.01 -17.21
N ALA A 180 1.28 19.22 -16.51
CA ALA A 180 2.38 20.04 -17.04
C ALA A 180 2.90 19.50 -18.38
N ASN A 181 3.18 18.20 -18.47
CA ASN A 181 3.67 17.58 -19.71
C ASN A 181 2.66 17.63 -20.86
N ASN A 182 1.36 17.52 -20.56
CA ASN A 182 0.30 17.61 -21.56
C ASN A 182 0.28 18.98 -22.25
N ARG A 183 0.79 20.05 -21.62
CA ARG A 183 0.87 21.38 -22.24
C ARG A 183 1.66 21.39 -23.54
N HIS A 184 2.68 20.55 -23.64
CA HIS A 184 3.53 20.42 -24.82
C HIS A 184 2.95 19.45 -25.86
N ASN A 185 1.85 18.75 -25.53
CA ASN A 185 1.27 17.70 -26.37
C ASN A 185 -0.27 17.75 -26.31
N LEU A 186 -0.85 18.95 -26.45
CA LEU A 186 -2.27 19.20 -26.25
C LEU A 186 -3.17 18.38 -27.18
N ALA A 187 -2.81 18.27 -28.46
CA ALA A 187 -3.54 17.46 -29.44
C ALA A 187 -3.59 15.98 -29.03
N ALA A 188 -2.44 15.40 -28.63
CA ALA A 188 -2.37 14.01 -28.16
C ALA A 188 -3.13 13.79 -26.85
N ALA A 189 -3.26 14.84 -26.03
CA ALA A 189 -4.05 14.82 -24.79
C ALA A 189 -5.55 15.07 -25.02
N GLY A 190 -5.98 15.41 -26.24
CA GLY A 190 -7.37 15.79 -26.54
C GLY A 190 -7.83 17.05 -25.79
N LEU A 191 -6.92 18.01 -25.58
CA LEU A 191 -7.19 19.23 -24.83
C LEU A 191 -6.92 20.47 -25.68
N THR A 192 -7.75 21.49 -25.52
CA THR A 192 -7.43 22.86 -25.96
C THR A 192 -6.58 23.55 -24.90
N GLU A 193 -5.90 24.64 -25.26
CA GLU A 193 -5.13 25.42 -24.30
C GLU A 193 -6.01 25.96 -23.17
N THR A 194 -7.19 26.50 -23.47
CA THR A 194 -8.12 27.04 -22.46
C THR A 194 -8.55 25.97 -21.46
N ARG A 195 -9.00 24.80 -21.95
CA ARG A 195 -9.39 23.68 -21.08
C ARG A 195 -8.23 23.14 -20.28
N TRP A 196 -7.02 23.13 -20.85
CA TRP A 196 -5.82 22.76 -20.12
C TRP A 196 -5.54 23.77 -19.00
N ARG A 197 -5.64 25.08 -19.28
CA ARG A 197 -5.38 26.16 -18.32
C ARG A 197 -6.33 26.10 -17.14
N GLU A 198 -7.63 25.94 -17.40
CA GLU A 198 -8.65 25.75 -16.36
C GLU A 198 -8.32 24.55 -15.46
N ARG A 199 -8.00 23.39 -16.06
CA ARG A 199 -7.56 22.21 -15.30
C ARG A 199 -6.28 22.47 -14.51
N TRP A 200 -5.33 23.18 -15.11
CA TRP A 200 -4.03 23.46 -14.53
C TRP A 200 -4.14 24.40 -13.32
N GLU A 201 -5.02 25.39 -13.39
CA GLU A 201 -5.32 26.31 -12.29
C GLU A 201 -6.12 25.64 -11.18
N ALA A 202 -7.23 24.96 -11.53
CA ALA A 202 -8.06 24.26 -10.56
C ALA A 202 -7.29 23.18 -9.80
N ALA A 203 -6.39 22.43 -10.46
CA ALA A 203 -5.54 21.44 -9.81
C ALA A 203 -4.48 22.05 -8.87
N ARG A 204 -4.24 23.36 -8.96
CA ARG A 204 -3.31 24.09 -8.07
C ARG A 204 -4.03 24.82 -6.94
N TRP A 205 -5.35 24.96 -7.00
CA TRP A 205 -6.12 25.54 -5.90
C TRP A 205 -5.91 24.79 -4.59
N PHE A 206 -6.00 25.52 -3.49
CA PHE A 206 -5.85 24.97 -2.15
C PHE A 206 -7.00 25.41 -1.26
N LEU A 207 -7.82 24.46 -0.84
CA LEU A 207 -8.96 24.66 0.04
C LEU A 207 -9.08 23.43 0.96
N SER A 208 -8.09 23.26 1.83
CA SER A 208 -8.06 22.14 2.77
C SER A 208 -7.60 22.63 4.13
N ALA A 209 -8.31 22.20 5.18
CA ALA A 209 -8.03 22.57 6.54
C ALA A 209 -8.10 21.33 7.45
N ASP A 210 -7.12 21.19 8.33
CA ASP A 210 -7.09 20.12 9.32
C ASP A 210 -8.15 20.34 10.40
N GLY A 211 -8.58 19.23 11.00
CA GLY A 211 -9.47 19.26 12.15
C GLY A 211 -8.73 19.47 13.46
N GLU A 212 -9.42 20.10 14.41
CA GLU A 212 -8.95 20.38 15.77
C GLU A 212 -9.98 19.81 16.75
N SER A 213 -9.60 18.85 17.59
CA SER A 213 -10.50 18.31 18.63
C SER A 213 -10.78 19.36 19.69
N GLY A 214 -12.01 19.41 20.20
CA GLY A 214 -12.49 20.40 21.16
C GLY A 214 -12.88 21.74 20.54
N LYS A 215 -12.66 21.94 19.23
CA LYS A 215 -13.15 23.11 18.50
C LYS A 215 -14.54 22.87 17.95
N ARG A 216 -15.30 23.96 17.76
CA ARG A 216 -16.69 23.89 17.31
C ARG A 216 -16.78 23.14 15.99
N PHE A 217 -17.56 22.07 15.97
CA PHE A 217 -17.73 21.15 14.83
C PHE A 217 -16.43 20.49 14.34
N GLY A 218 -15.39 20.45 15.18
CA GLY A 218 -14.14 19.75 14.91
C GLY A 218 -13.17 20.46 13.95
N ASN A 219 -13.47 21.69 13.50
CA ASN A 219 -12.64 22.46 12.58
C ASN A 219 -13.00 23.96 12.62
N GLU A 220 -12.04 24.84 12.88
CA GLU A 220 -12.28 26.29 12.95
C GLU A 220 -12.27 26.99 11.59
N THR A 221 -11.57 26.41 10.61
CA THR A 221 -11.30 27.05 9.32
C THR A 221 -12.42 26.77 8.32
N ILE A 222 -12.79 25.50 8.16
CA ILE A 222 -13.92 25.07 7.35
C ILE A 222 -14.88 24.35 8.30
N ARG A 223 -16.03 24.98 8.59
CA ARG A 223 -17.04 24.44 9.49
C ARG A 223 -18.18 23.85 8.68
N VAL A 224 -18.73 22.76 9.20
CA VAL A 224 -19.96 22.17 8.71
C VAL A 224 -20.86 21.91 9.90
N THR A 225 -22.05 22.50 9.91
CA THR A 225 -23.04 22.28 10.96
C THR A 225 -23.71 20.90 10.80
N PRO A 226 -24.38 20.37 11.84
CA PRO A 226 -25.19 19.14 11.71
C PRO A 226 -26.21 19.21 10.57
N ASP A 227 -26.79 20.39 10.31
CA ASP A 227 -27.75 20.65 9.23
C ASP A 227 -27.09 20.85 7.85
N GLY A 228 -25.78 20.62 7.75
CA GLY A 228 -25.03 20.67 6.51
C GLY A 228 -24.63 22.07 6.03
N GLU A 229 -24.81 23.11 6.84
CA GLU A 229 -24.37 24.46 6.47
C GLU A 229 -22.84 24.52 6.47
N VAL A 230 -22.26 24.91 5.34
CA VAL A 230 -20.80 24.98 5.16
C VAL A 230 -20.36 26.43 5.26
N SER A 231 -19.37 26.69 6.10
CA SER A 231 -18.84 28.04 6.28
C SER A 231 -17.32 28.06 6.38
N VAL A 232 -16.71 28.98 5.63
CA VAL A 232 -15.25 29.08 5.44
C VAL A 232 -14.74 30.38 6.04
N LYS A 233 -13.70 30.31 6.88
CA LYS A 233 -12.97 31.51 7.33
C LYS A 233 -12.16 32.07 6.16
N LEU A 234 -12.41 33.32 5.78
CA LEU A 234 -11.72 33.94 4.65
C LEU A 234 -10.26 34.32 5.04
N PRO A 235 -9.30 34.21 4.12
CA PRO A 235 -7.98 34.80 4.33
C PRO A 235 -8.11 36.33 4.36
N LYS A 236 -7.23 37.00 5.12
CA LYS A 236 -7.29 38.46 5.39
C LYS A 236 -7.55 39.32 4.13
N PRO A 237 -6.88 39.10 2.97
CA PRO A 237 -7.14 39.91 1.77
C PRO A 237 -8.51 39.72 1.14
N LEU A 238 -9.24 38.67 1.51
CA LEU A 238 -10.58 38.36 0.99
C LEU A 238 -11.68 38.58 2.03
N GLU A 239 -11.38 39.10 3.23
CA GLU A 239 -12.38 39.28 4.29
C GLU A 239 -13.53 40.21 3.90
N TYR A 240 -13.32 41.13 2.95
CA TYR A 240 -14.37 41.99 2.39
C TYR A 240 -15.51 41.22 1.70
N LEU A 241 -15.29 39.93 1.36
CA LEU A 241 -16.31 39.06 0.78
C LEU A 241 -17.19 38.37 1.84
N ALA A 242 -16.88 38.51 3.13
CA ALA A 242 -17.59 37.83 4.21
C ALA A 242 -19.09 38.20 4.23
N ASN A 243 -19.94 37.20 4.48
CA ASN A 243 -21.39 37.38 4.66
C ASN A 243 -21.85 36.94 6.05
N SER A 244 -20.90 36.65 6.96
CA SER A 244 -21.15 36.18 8.32
C SER A 244 -20.08 36.75 9.27
N PRO A 245 -20.41 36.90 10.58
CA PRO A 245 -19.47 37.38 11.59
C PRO A 245 -18.13 36.64 11.61
N HIS A 246 -17.13 37.33 12.15
CA HIS A 246 -15.74 36.85 12.25
C HIS A 246 -15.09 36.56 10.89
N GLY A 247 -15.44 37.32 9.85
CA GLY A 247 -14.83 37.21 8.51
C GLY A 247 -15.08 35.86 7.84
N ARG A 248 -16.27 35.28 8.04
CA ARG A 248 -16.64 33.98 7.47
C ARG A 248 -17.56 34.16 6.27
N TYR A 249 -17.46 33.21 5.35
CA TYR A 249 -18.37 33.07 4.23
C TYR A 249 -19.17 31.79 4.38
N VAL A 250 -20.49 31.92 4.55
CA VAL A 250 -21.45 30.82 4.56
C VAL A 250 -21.92 30.58 3.13
N LEU A 251 -21.77 29.35 2.66
CA LEU A 251 -22.24 28.94 1.34
C LEU A 251 -23.76 28.77 1.37
N THR A 252 -24.43 29.12 0.27
CA THR A 252 -25.87 28.82 0.09
C THR A 252 -26.12 27.31 0.06
N SER A 253 -25.15 26.54 -0.42
CA SER A 253 -25.20 25.09 -0.51
C SER A 253 -25.20 24.41 0.87
N ARG A 254 -26.07 23.41 1.04
CA ARG A 254 -26.02 22.47 2.16
C ARG A 254 -25.43 21.14 1.72
N VAL A 255 -24.64 20.52 2.59
CA VAL A 255 -24.02 19.21 2.36
C VAL A 255 -24.67 18.16 3.26
N ALA A 256 -24.98 16.99 2.70
CA ALA A 256 -25.55 15.88 3.47
C ALA A 256 -24.85 14.57 3.10
N PHE A 257 -23.94 14.10 3.94
CA PHE A 257 -23.18 12.90 3.65
C PHE A 257 -24.04 11.63 3.80
N ARG A 258 -24.38 10.96 2.70
CA ARG A 258 -25.11 9.70 2.73
C ARG A 258 -24.26 8.53 3.26
N TYR A 259 -23.01 8.46 2.82
CA TYR A 259 -22.08 7.43 3.26
C TYR A 259 -21.44 7.83 4.59
N ARG A 260 -21.67 7.03 5.64
CA ARG A 260 -21.19 7.27 7.02
C ARG A 260 -21.61 8.64 7.59
N GLY A 261 -22.79 9.10 7.21
CA GLY A 261 -23.36 10.35 7.72
C GLY A 261 -23.53 10.36 9.24
N ALA A 262 -23.99 9.25 9.83
CA ALA A 262 -24.13 9.12 11.29
C ALA A 262 -22.78 9.23 12.02
N GLU A 263 -21.75 8.49 11.57
CA GLU A 263 -20.40 8.58 12.16
C GLU A 263 -19.82 10.01 12.05
N TRP A 264 -20.07 10.69 10.94
CA TRP A 264 -19.68 12.09 10.77
C TRP A 264 -20.47 13.02 11.72
N ALA A 265 -21.79 12.87 11.81
CA ALA A 265 -22.65 13.68 12.67
C ALA A 265 -22.28 13.53 14.16
N ASP A 266 -22.01 12.31 14.62
CA ASP A 266 -21.54 12.03 16.00
C ASP A 266 -20.24 12.79 16.31
N ARG A 267 -19.34 12.87 15.33
CA ARG A 267 -18.08 13.61 15.49
C ARG A 267 -18.28 15.12 15.51
N VAL A 268 -19.18 15.63 14.67
CA VAL A 268 -19.55 17.05 14.66
C VAL A 268 -20.19 17.44 16.00
N ALA A 269 -21.14 16.65 16.50
CA ALA A 269 -21.79 16.85 17.79
C ALA A 269 -20.79 16.80 18.96
N GLY A 270 -19.84 15.84 18.91
CA GLY A 270 -18.79 15.70 19.91
C GLY A 270 -17.58 16.63 19.74
N ASN A 271 -17.61 17.60 18.82
CA ASN A 271 -16.49 18.51 18.54
C ASN A 271 -15.14 17.78 18.30
N ARG A 272 -15.19 16.58 17.70
CA ARG A 272 -14.00 15.76 17.43
C ARG A 272 -13.34 16.23 16.14
N ALA A 273 -12.01 16.19 16.07
CA ALA A 273 -11.28 16.64 14.87
C ALA A 273 -11.80 16.01 13.57
N ILE A 274 -12.16 16.87 12.60
CA ILE A 274 -12.51 16.51 11.23
C ILE A 274 -11.76 17.46 10.27
N ALA A 275 -10.95 16.91 9.38
CA ALA A 275 -10.31 17.67 8.32
C ALA A 275 -11.28 17.78 7.12
N TYR A 276 -11.40 18.99 6.56
CA TYR A 276 -12.26 19.25 5.42
C TYR A 276 -11.44 19.71 4.21
N GLY A 277 -11.85 19.27 3.03
CA GLY A 277 -11.28 19.71 1.75
C GLY A 277 -12.37 20.02 0.74
N ILE A 278 -12.39 21.24 0.21
CA ILE A 278 -13.27 21.65 -0.88
C ILE A 278 -12.46 21.56 -2.19
N HIS A 279 -12.98 20.88 -3.19
CA HIS A 279 -12.32 20.76 -4.50
C HIS A 279 -13.31 20.88 -5.64
N TYR A 280 -12.83 21.43 -6.74
CA TYR A 280 -13.56 21.56 -7.98
C TYR A 280 -13.10 20.51 -8.98
N ASP A 281 -14.05 19.71 -9.48
CA ASP A 281 -13.83 18.75 -10.56
C ASP A 281 -14.19 19.42 -11.89
N VAL A 282 -13.16 19.87 -12.62
CA VAL A 282 -13.30 20.56 -13.91
C VAL A 282 -13.96 19.66 -14.97
N ALA A 283 -13.77 18.34 -14.91
CA ALA A 283 -14.34 17.45 -15.91
C ALA A 283 -15.85 17.27 -15.72
N LYS A 284 -16.33 17.37 -14.48
CA LYS A 284 -17.76 17.26 -14.14
C LYS A 284 -18.44 18.60 -13.92
N ASP A 285 -17.66 19.68 -13.91
CA ASP A 285 -18.07 21.03 -13.53
C ASP A 285 -18.81 21.06 -12.18
N ARG A 286 -18.18 20.49 -11.14
CA ARG A 286 -18.82 20.29 -9.83
C ARG A 286 -17.87 20.53 -8.68
N TRP A 287 -18.38 21.17 -7.64
CA TRP A 287 -17.73 21.30 -6.34
C TRP A 287 -18.09 20.13 -5.41
N TYR A 288 -17.11 19.71 -4.63
CA TYR A 288 -17.25 18.63 -3.67
C TYR A 288 -16.58 18.99 -2.36
N LEU A 289 -17.22 18.62 -1.27
CA LEU A 289 -16.66 18.66 0.07
C LEU A 289 -16.25 17.25 0.49
N THR A 290 -15.02 17.09 0.94
CA THR A 290 -14.49 15.85 1.52
C THR A 290 -14.27 16.08 3.01
N ALA A 291 -14.86 15.25 3.85
CA ALA A 291 -14.59 15.19 5.29
C ALA A 291 -13.71 13.98 5.58
N SER A 292 -12.72 14.13 6.45
CA SER A 292 -11.79 13.06 6.79
C SER A 292 -11.38 13.07 8.26
N TRP A 293 -11.23 11.89 8.85
CA TRP A 293 -10.85 11.72 10.25
C TRP A 293 -10.11 10.40 10.46
N LYS A 294 -9.58 10.21 11.66
CA LYS A 294 -9.02 8.93 12.11
C LYS A 294 -10.00 8.26 13.06
N ARG A 295 -10.22 6.96 12.87
CA ARG A 295 -10.77 6.07 13.89
C ARG A 295 -9.67 5.70 14.89
N PRO A 296 -10.01 5.38 16.13
CA PRO A 296 -9.10 4.62 16.98
C PRO A 296 -8.67 3.35 16.24
N ALA A 297 -7.41 2.96 16.37
CA ALA A 297 -6.98 1.67 15.87
C ALA A 297 -7.79 0.60 16.60
N VAL A 298 -8.62 -0.16 15.88
CA VAL A 298 -9.24 -1.37 16.45
C VAL A 298 -8.08 -2.27 16.87
N GLN A 299 -8.09 -2.76 18.11
CA GLN A 299 -7.05 -3.66 18.59
C GLN A 299 -6.94 -4.84 17.60
N THR A 300 -5.82 -4.90 16.88
CA THR A 300 -5.53 -6.03 16.00
C THR A 300 -5.50 -7.29 16.85
N ILE A 301 -6.34 -8.27 16.53
CA ILE A 301 -6.32 -9.56 17.22
C ILE A 301 -4.92 -10.17 17.10
N ALA A 302 -4.48 -10.88 18.15
CA ALA A 302 -3.23 -11.61 18.11
C ALA A 302 -3.24 -12.64 16.97
N LEU A 303 -2.06 -12.90 16.39
CA LEU A 303 -1.93 -13.80 15.24
C LEU A 303 -2.52 -15.20 15.53
N GLU A 304 -2.40 -15.71 16.75
CA GLU A 304 -3.00 -16.99 17.14
C GLU A 304 -4.53 -16.97 17.12
N ALA A 305 -5.15 -15.87 17.57
CA ALA A 305 -6.59 -15.69 17.50
C ALA A 305 -7.09 -15.60 16.05
N ALA A 306 -6.31 -14.98 15.15
CA ALA A 306 -6.59 -14.94 13.72
C ALA A 306 -6.52 -16.33 13.05
N ARG A 307 -5.78 -17.30 13.64
CA ARG A 307 -5.60 -18.66 13.11
C ARG A 307 -6.61 -19.67 13.64
N ALA A 308 -7.23 -19.40 14.79
CA ALA A 308 -8.02 -20.37 15.56
C ALA A 308 -9.16 -21.02 14.76
N GLY A 309 -9.84 -20.24 13.91
CA GLY A 309 -10.98 -20.70 13.09
C GLY A 309 -10.62 -21.23 11.69
N GLY A 310 -9.32 -21.35 11.36
CA GLY A 310 -8.89 -21.42 9.97
C GLY A 310 -9.00 -20.06 9.27
N LEU A 311 -8.63 -20.00 7.99
CA LEU A 311 -8.60 -18.74 7.25
C LEU A 311 -8.75 -18.96 5.74
N ILE A 312 -8.91 -17.87 5.00
CA ILE A 312 -8.90 -17.89 3.53
C ILE A 312 -7.55 -17.43 3.01
N GLY A 313 -6.86 -18.24 2.21
CA GLY A 313 -5.67 -17.82 1.47
C GLY A 313 -6.03 -17.26 0.10
N VAL A 314 -5.52 -16.07 -0.24
CA VAL A 314 -5.86 -15.37 -1.49
C VAL A 314 -4.59 -15.06 -2.30
N ASP A 315 -4.54 -15.62 -3.50
CA ASP A 315 -3.55 -15.29 -4.54
C ASP A 315 -4.09 -14.16 -5.43
N THR A 316 -3.31 -13.09 -5.60
CA THR A 316 -3.70 -11.93 -6.41
C THR A 316 -3.16 -12.07 -7.82
N ASN A 317 -4.05 -12.20 -8.80
CA ASN A 317 -3.67 -12.35 -10.20
C ASN A 317 -4.01 -11.12 -11.03
N ALA A 318 -3.79 -11.24 -12.32
CA ALA A 318 -3.99 -10.17 -13.28
C ALA A 318 -5.46 -9.83 -13.55
N ASP A 319 -6.32 -10.82 -13.42
CA ASP A 319 -7.72 -10.83 -13.87
C ASP A 319 -8.67 -11.37 -12.80
N HIS A 320 -8.15 -11.89 -11.69
CA HIS A 320 -8.95 -12.36 -10.56
C HIS A 320 -8.17 -12.48 -9.26
N PHE A 321 -8.91 -12.51 -8.14
CA PHE A 321 -8.44 -13.08 -6.89
C PHE A 321 -8.78 -14.58 -6.85
N ALA A 322 -7.78 -15.44 -6.62
CA ALA A 322 -8.01 -16.87 -6.40
C ALA A 322 -7.95 -17.16 -4.90
N ALA A 323 -9.06 -17.59 -4.33
CA ALA A 323 -9.21 -17.75 -2.89
C ALA A 323 -9.53 -19.20 -2.52
N TYR A 324 -8.91 -19.68 -1.44
CA TYR A 324 -9.15 -21.03 -0.92
C TYR A 324 -9.32 -20.98 0.60
N ARG A 325 -10.44 -21.53 1.11
CA ARG A 325 -10.68 -21.70 2.54
C ARG A 325 -9.85 -22.86 3.09
N LEU A 326 -9.14 -22.62 4.18
CA LEU A 326 -8.40 -23.63 4.93
C LEU A 326 -8.98 -23.76 6.34
N ASP A 327 -9.01 -24.98 6.87
CA ASP A 327 -9.26 -25.22 8.30
C ASP A 327 -8.05 -24.79 9.15
N ARG A 328 -8.17 -24.90 10.49
CA ARG A 328 -7.09 -24.60 11.46
C ARG A 328 -5.81 -25.41 11.24
N HIS A 329 -5.90 -26.57 10.58
CA HIS A 329 -4.77 -27.46 10.28
C HIS A 329 -4.16 -27.18 8.88
N GLY A 330 -4.69 -26.21 8.16
CA GLY A 330 -4.24 -25.83 6.83
C GLY A 330 -4.72 -26.78 5.73
N ASN A 331 -5.77 -27.56 5.97
CA ASN A 331 -6.38 -28.41 4.95
C ASN A 331 -7.40 -27.60 4.14
N PRO A 332 -7.42 -27.73 2.80
CA PRO A 332 -8.39 -27.05 1.96
C PRO A 332 -9.81 -27.60 2.18
N VAL A 333 -10.76 -26.70 2.47
CA VAL A 333 -12.17 -27.00 2.72
C VAL A 333 -13.02 -26.49 1.55
N GLY A 334 -13.84 -27.36 0.97
CA GLY A 334 -14.70 -27.03 -0.17
C GLY A 334 -13.91 -26.74 -1.45
N ASP A 335 -14.52 -25.95 -2.34
CA ASP A 335 -13.98 -25.59 -3.65
C ASP A 335 -13.32 -24.20 -3.67
N PRO A 336 -12.30 -23.99 -4.53
CA PRO A 336 -11.70 -22.68 -4.69
C PRO A 336 -12.71 -21.68 -5.26
N GLN A 337 -12.64 -20.43 -4.80
CA GLN A 337 -13.45 -19.33 -5.30
C GLN A 337 -12.59 -18.36 -6.12
N ARG A 338 -13.16 -17.82 -7.20
CA ARG A 338 -12.47 -16.86 -8.07
C ARG A 338 -13.30 -15.59 -8.24
N PHE A 339 -12.70 -14.47 -7.86
CA PHE A 339 -13.34 -13.16 -7.97
C PHE A 339 -12.71 -12.39 -9.12
N ARG A 340 -13.33 -12.45 -10.30
CA ARG A 340 -12.82 -11.85 -11.53
C ARG A 340 -12.96 -10.33 -11.52
N TYR A 341 -12.05 -9.66 -12.21
CA TYR A 341 -12.08 -8.23 -12.49
C TYR A 341 -11.40 -7.94 -13.82
N ASP A 342 -11.82 -6.85 -14.47
CA ASP A 342 -11.14 -6.33 -15.65
C ASP A 342 -10.29 -5.09 -15.27
N LEU A 343 -8.99 -5.17 -15.54
CA LEU A 343 -8.06 -4.05 -15.31
C LEU A 343 -7.77 -3.26 -16.59
N THR A 344 -8.70 -3.23 -17.55
CA THR A 344 -8.67 -2.32 -18.70
C THR A 344 -9.31 -0.96 -18.36
N GLY A 345 -9.13 0.02 -19.25
CA GLY A 345 -9.75 1.34 -19.12
C GLY A 345 -9.06 2.31 -18.13
N SER A 346 -9.84 3.29 -17.67
CA SER A 346 -9.35 4.40 -16.83
C SER A 346 -8.91 3.92 -15.44
N ALA A 347 -8.12 4.72 -14.73
CA ALA A 347 -7.73 4.40 -13.35
C ALA A 347 -8.95 4.22 -12.42
N ASP A 348 -10.01 5.00 -12.63
CA ASP A 348 -11.23 4.96 -11.84
C ASP A 348 -12.06 3.71 -12.15
N HIS A 349 -12.15 3.31 -13.42
CA HIS A 349 -12.81 2.08 -13.82
C HIS A 349 -12.13 0.86 -13.18
N ARG A 350 -10.80 0.81 -13.26
CA ARG A 350 -10.00 -0.25 -12.63
C ARG A 350 -10.19 -0.30 -11.11
N ASP A 351 -10.24 0.85 -10.44
CA ASP A 351 -10.51 0.90 -8.99
C ASP A 351 -11.94 0.42 -8.66
N ALA A 352 -12.93 0.74 -9.49
CA ALA A 352 -14.30 0.24 -9.31
C ALA A 352 -14.39 -1.28 -9.49
N GLN A 353 -13.74 -1.84 -10.52
CA GLN A 353 -13.67 -3.29 -10.76
C GLN A 353 -13.01 -4.02 -9.58
N LEU A 354 -11.89 -3.50 -9.08
CA LEU A 354 -11.20 -4.05 -7.91
C LEU A 354 -12.08 -3.99 -6.66
N ARG A 355 -12.75 -2.87 -6.39
CA ARG A 355 -13.69 -2.75 -5.26
C ARG A 355 -14.81 -3.78 -5.37
N HIS A 356 -15.39 -3.96 -6.54
CA HIS A 356 -16.46 -4.93 -6.75
C HIS A 356 -16.01 -6.37 -6.46
N ALA A 357 -14.84 -6.78 -6.96
CA ALA A 357 -14.27 -8.10 -6.69
C ALA A 357 -13.91 -8.30 -5.21
N LEU A 358 -13.32 -7.29 -4.56
CA LEU A 358 -13.03 -7.32 -3.12
C LEU A 358 -14.30 -7.44 -2.28
N SER A 359 -15.37 -6.69 -2.61
CA SER A 359 -16.64 -6.81 -1.89
C SER A 359 -17.21 -8.23 -2.00
N GLN A 360 -17.10 -8.89 -3.16
CA GLN A 360 -17.53 -10.28 -3.30
C GLN A 360 -16.68 -11.24 -2.46
N LEU A 361 -15.36 -11.08 -2.47
CA LEU A 361 -14.42 -11.85 -1.65
C LEU A 361 -14.74 -11.73 -0.16
N LEU A 362 -14.95 -10.52 0.33
CA LEU A 362 -15.20 -10.25 1.76
C LEU A 362 -16.58 -10.75 2.20
N ARG A 363 -17.61 -10.62 1.35
CA ARG A 363 -18.93 -11.23 1.62
C ARG A 363 -18.85 -12.75 1.67
N TRP A 364 -18.06 -13.36 0.78
CA TRP A 364 -17.83 -14.81 0.86
C TRP A 364 -17.08 -15.18 2.14
N ALA A 365 -16.01 -14.47 2.49
CA ALA A 365 -15.27 -14.71 3.73
C ALA A 365 -16.16 -14.62 4.98
N THR A 366 -16.98 -13.58 5.07
CA THR A 366 -17.94 -13.39 6.17
C THR A 366 -18.92 -14.57 6.26
N ARG A 367 -19.48 -15.02 5.12
CA ARG A 367 -20.40 -16.18 5.09
C ARG A 367 -19.73 -17.51 5.48
N THR A 368 -18.43 -17.65 5.27
CA THR A 368 -17.70 -18.86 5.68
C THR A 368 -17.37 -18.91 7.17
N GLY A 369 -17.60 -17.82 7.90
CA GLY A 369 -17.34 -17.72 9.34
C GLY A 369 -15.85 -17.62 9.71
N VAL A 370 -14.96 -17.34 8.76
CA VAL A 370 -13.54 -17.11 9.08
C VAL A 370 -13.35 -15.73 9.69
N THR A 371 -12.38 -15.60 10.59
CA THR A 371 -12.00 -14.32 11.21
C THR A 371 -10.85 -13.62 10.48
N ALA A 372 -10.17 -14.32 9.56
CA ALA A 372 -8.99 -13.80 8.87
C ALA A 372 -8.87 -14.22 7.40
N ILE A 373 -8.23 -13.35 6.62
CA ILE A 373 -7.82 -13.58 5.23
C ILE A 373 -6.30 -13.41 5.13
N ALA A 374 -5.64 -14.38 4.52
CA ALA A 374 -4.21 -14.37 4.24
C ALA A 374 -3.93 -13.90 2.81
N VAL A 375 -3.00 -12.95 2.67
CA VAL A 375 -2.51 -12.43 1.40
C VAL A 375 -1.00 -12.37 1.38
N GLU A 376 -0.40 -12.41 0.19
CA GLU A 376 1.01 -12.08 0.07
C GLU A 376 1.28 -10.64 0.51
N ASP A 377 2.44 -10.41 1.12
CA ASP A 377 2.93 -9.06 1.37
C ASP A 377 3.29 -8.43 0.02
N LEU A 378 2.32 -7.69 -0.54
CA LEU A 378 2.36 -7.12 -1.88
C LEU A 378 3.33 -5.92 -2.02
N ASP A 379 4.41 -5.89 -1.23
CA ASP A 379 5.53 -4.96 -1.41
C ASP A 379 6.37 -5.42 -2.61
N PHE A 380 5.75 -5.35 -3.79
CA PHE A 380 6.41 -5.62 -5.06
C PHE A 380 7.30 -4.43 -5.47
N CYS A 381 8.29 -4.12 -4.64
CA CYS A 381 9.49 -3.42 -5.08
C CYS A 381 10.37 -4.35 -5.94
N ASP A 382 10.18 -5.67 -5.88
CA ASP A 382 10.93 -6.63 -6.67
C ASP A 382 10.52 -6.65 -8.16
N GLY A 383 11.11 -5.73 -8.92
CA GLY A 383 11.45 -5.94 -10.32
C GLY A 383 10.29 -5.85 -11.31
N LYS A 384 9.50 -4.77 -11.25
CA LYS A 384 8.62 -4.32 -12.36
C LYS A 384 9.42 -3.58 -13.45
N THR A 385 10.66 -3.97 -13.71
CA THR A 385 11.46 -3.34 -14.76
C THR A 385 10.97 -3.81 -16.12
N ARG A 386 10.73 -2.86 -17.03
CA ARG A 386 10.34 -3.11 -18.43
C ARG A 386 11.24 -4.15 -19.12
N GLU A 387 12.48 -4.23 -18.66
CA GLU A 387 13.57 -5.01 -19.23
C GLU A 387 13.55 -6.49 -18.79
N ARG A 388 12.85 -6.82 -17.68
CA ARG A 388 12.63 -8.20 -17.22
C ARG A 388 11.66 -8.99 -18.09
N PHE A 389 10.64 -8.32 -18.66
CA PHE A 389 9.51 -8.99 -19.32
C PHE A 389 9.49 -8.87 -20.86
N GLY A 390 10.52 -8.26 -21.47
CA GLY A 390 10.70 -8.23 -22.92
C GLY A 390 9.49 -7.71 -23.72
N ARG A 391 9.17 -8.34 -24.87
CA ARG A 391 8.13 -7.91 -25.84
C ARG A 391 6.68 -8.21 -25.42
N ARG A 392 6.42 -8.89 -24.29
CA ARG A 392 5.05 -9.21 -23.85
C ARG A 392 4.32 -7.94 -23.36
N LYS A 393 3.97 -7.03 -24.29
CA LYS A 393 3.34 -5.73 -24.03
C LYS A 393 2.04 -5.90 -23.25
N ARG A 394 1.20 -6.88 -23.63
CA ARG A 394 -0.02 -7.24 -22.91
C ARG A 394 0.27 -7.68 -21.47
N PHE A 395 1.20 -8.61 -21.25
CA PHE A 395 1.62 -9.05 -19.90
C PHE A 395 2.25 -7.92 -19.06
N ARG A 396 3.00 -7.00 -19.69
CA ARG A 396 3.53 -5.80 -19.01
C ARG A 396 2.42 -4.83 -18.63
N GLN A 397 1.48 -4.56 -19.53
CA GLN A 397 0.31 -3.71 -19.27
C GLN A 397 -0.54 -4.29 -18.13
N LEU A 398 -0.67 -5.61 -18.08
CA LEU A 398 -1.36 -6.38 -17.07
C LEU A 398 -0.68 -6.27 -15.68
N ILE A 399 0.65 -6.48 -15.59
CA ILE A 399 1.41 -6.33 -14.32
C ILE A 399 1.48 -4.86 -13.86
N HIS A 400 1.65 -3.91 -14.79
CA HIS A 400 1.59 -2.48 -14.48
C HIS A 400 0.15 -2.00 -14.20
N GLY A 401 -0.84 -2.79 -14.60
CA GLY A 401 -2.26 -2.51 -14.46
C GLY A 401 -2.78 -2.72 -13.04
N ILE A 402 -2.18 -3.64 -12.27
CA ILE A 402 -2.54 -3.92 -10.88
C ILE A 402 -1.97 -2.80 -9.98
N PRO A 403 -2.80 -1.92 -9.41
CA PRO A 403 -2.35 -0.88 -8.51
C PRO A 403 -2.15 -1.49 -7.12
N THR A 404 -1.12 -2.33 -6.96
CA THR A 404 -0.92 -3.20 -5.77
C THR A 404 -1.01 -2.45 -4.44
N GLY A 405 -0.44 -1.23 -4.35
CA GLY A 405 -0.57 -0.39 -3.16
C GLY A 405 -2.01 0.08 -2.89
N LYS A 406 -2.80 0.39 -3.95
CA LYS A 406 -4.23 0.68 -3.79
C LYS A 406 -5.01 -0.57 -3.44
N VAL A 407 -4.73 -1.73 -4.04
CA VAL A 407 -5.39 -3.01 -3.70
C VAL A 407 -5.15 -3.36 -2.23
N LYS A 408 -3.90 -3.30 -1.75
CA LYS A 408 -3.54 -3.53 -0.34
C LYS A 408 -4.30 -2.56 0.57
N ALA A 409 -4.29 -1.26 0.27
CA ALA A 409 -5.03 -0.28 1.06
C ALA A 409 -6.56 -0.49 1.04
N ARG A 410 -7.14 -0.85 -0.11
CA ARG A 410 -8.57 -1.15 -0.24
C ARG A 410 -8.95 -2.39 0.56
N LEU A 411 -8.17 -3.47 0.40
CA LEU A 411 -8.41 -4.72 1.11
C LEU A 411 -8.32 -4.51 2.62
N VAL A 412 -7.31 -3.77 3.12
CA VAL A 412 -7.19 -3.43 4.56
C VAL A 412 -8.45 -2.73 5.06
N ASN A 413 -8.82 -1.61 4.44
CA ASN A 413 -9.96 -0.83 4.90
C ASN A 413 -11.27 -1.61 4.81
N MET A 414 -11.50 -2.31 3.69
CA MET A 414 -12.74 -3.06 3.48
C MET A 414 -12.81 -4.31 4.38
N ALA A 415 -11.69 -5.00 4.63
CA ALA A 415 -11.68 -6.14 5.54
C ALA A 415 -12.01 -5.71 6.98
N ALA A 416 -11.46 -4.58 7.43
CA ALA A 416 -11.79 -4.01 8.74
C ALA A 416 -13.28 -3.64 8.85
N GLU A 417 -13.89 -3.12 7.78
CA GLU A 417 -15.35 -2.86 7.73
C GLU A 417 -16.20 -4.14 7.89
N HIS A 418 -15.66 -5.30 7.52
CA HIS A 418 -16.29 -6.60 7.67
C HIS A 418 -15.85 -7.34 8.96
N GLY A 419 -15.07 -6.72 9.84
CA GLY A 419 -14.53 -7.36 11.05
C GLY A 419 -13.51 -8.47 10.76
N LEU A 420 -12.94 -8.49 9.55
CA LEU A 420 -11.98 -9.49 9.10
C LEU A 420 -10.55 -8.98 9.28
N SER A 421 -9.70 -9.82 9.88
CA SER A 421 -8.27 -9.53 10.02
C SER A 421 -7.50 -9.93 8.76
N LEU A 422 -6.46 -9.18 8.41
CA LEU A 422 -5.57 -9.52 7.31
C LEU A 422 -4.24 -10.04 7.81
N VAL A 423 -3.80 -11.18 7.29
CA VAL A 423 -2.49 -11.76 7.59
C VAL A 423 -1.62 -11.66 6.33
N ALA A 424 -0.55 -10.88 6.41
CA ALA A 424 0.43 -10.78 5.33
C ALA A 424 1.49 -11.89 5.46
N VAL A 425 1.85 -12.49 4.32
CA VAL A 425 2.87 -13.54 4.24
C VAL A 425 3.95 -13.20 3.21
N ASP A 426 5.19 -13.64 3.44
CA ASP A 426 6.25 -13.50 2.44
C ASP A 426 5.82 -14.19 1.11
N PRO A 427 5.94 -13.56 -0.06
CA PRO A 427 5.57 -14.15 -1.35
C PRO A 427 6.55 -15.24 -1.84
N ALA A 428 7.68 -15.44 -1.17
CA ALA A 428 8.72 -16.36 -1.63
C ALA A 428 8.17 -17.78 -1.84
N TYR A 429 8.31 -18.27 -3.08
CA TYR A 429 8.04 -19.65 -3.48
C TYR A 429 6.58 -20.15 -3.37
N THR A 430 5.61 -19.33 -2.96
CA THR A 430 4.18 -19.68 -2.84
C THR A 430 3.63 -20.30 -4.13
N SER A 431 3.85 -19.63 -5.25
CA SER A 431 3.43 -20.06 -6.59
C SER A 431 4.14 -21.32 -7.10
N LYS A 432 5.37 -21.58 -6.65
CA LYS A 432 6.15 -22.75 -7.08
C LYS A 432 5.73 -23.97 -6.26
N TRP A 433 5.74 -23.84 -4.94
CA TRP A 433 5.41 -24.93 -4.02
C TRP A 433 3.92 -25.23 -3.97
N GLY A 434 3.05 -24.24 -4.19
CA GLY A 434 1.62 -24.47 -4.43
C GLY A 434 1.41 -25.41 -5.62
N ALA A 435 2.04 -25.10 -6.76
CA ALA A 435 1.96 -25.97 -7.95
C ALA A 435 2.53 -27.37 -7.71
N GLU A 436 3.68 -27.46 -7.04
CA GLU A 436 4.39 -28.72 -6.80
C GLU A 436 3.64 -29.64 -5.82
N HIS A 437 3.09 -29.09 -4.73
CA HIS A 437 2.56 -29.89 -3.62
C HIS A 437 1.04 -29.96 -3.54
N TRP A 438 0.32 -29.03 -4.18
CA TRP A 438 -1.13 -28.91 -4.03
C TRP A 438 -1.90 -29.00 -5.33
N LYS A 439 -1.38 -28.48 -6.45
CA LYS A 439 -2.10 -28.53 -7.73
C LYS A 439 -2.34 -29.96 -8.19
N THR A 440 -1.28 -30.75 -8.39
CA THR A 440 -1.39 -32.12 -8.92
C THR A 440 -2.22 -33.02 -8.00
N PRO A 441 -1.99 -33.05 -6.67
CA PRO A 441 -2.72 -33.97 -5.79
C PRO A 441 -4.21 -33.65 -5.62
N LEU A 442 -4.62 -32.40 -5.84
CA LEU A 442 -6.00 -31.96 -5.71
C LEU A 442 -6.73 -31.82 -7.05
N THR A 443 -6.04 -32.10 -8.16
CA THR A 443 -6.68 -32.20 -9.48
C THR A 443 -7.31 -33.58 -9.60
N SER A 444 -8.60 -33.62 -9.92
CA SER A 444 -9.35 -34.85 -10.19
C SER A 444 -10.27 -34.66 -11.38
N LYS A 445 -10.90 -35.75 -11.87
CA LYS A 445 -11.91 -35.67 -12.94
C LYS A 445 -13.08 -34.73 -12.59
N LYS A 446 -13.41 -34.60 -11.30
CA LYS A 446 -14.49 -33.73 -10.80
C LYS A 446 -14.02 -32.33 -10.41
N ARG A 447 -12.70 -32.08 -10.32
CA ARG A 447 -12.15 -30.81 -9.83
C ARG A 447 -10.83 -30.45 -10.51
N ALA A 448 -10.85 -29.41 -11.33
CA ALA A 448 -9.65 -28.87 -11.96
C ALA A 448 -8.99 -27.80 -11.08
N MET A 449 -7.76 -28.05 -10.64
CA MET A 449 -6.98 -27.07 -9.87
C MET A 449 -6.06 -26.27 -10.78
N THR A 450 -6.11 -24.94 -10.67
CA THR A 450 -5.11 -24.08 -11.30
C THR A 450 -3.91 -23.87 -10.40
N ARG A 451 -2.85 -23.31 -10.98
CA ARG A 451 -1.67 -22.86 -10.23
C ARG A 451 -2.03 -21.80 -9.17
N HIS A 452 -3.01 -20.95 -9.48
CA HIS A 452 -3.46 -19.85 -8.63
C HIS A 452 -4.25 -20.34 -7.44
N ASP A 453 -5.18 -21.29 -7.65
CA ASP A 453 -5.91 -21.94 -6.55
C ASP A 453 -4.93 -22.63 -5.59
N ALA A 454 -3.90 -23.28 -6.14
CA ALA A 454 -2.86 -23.93 -5.35
C ALA A 454 -1.92 -22.93 -4.63
N ALA A 455 -1.70 -21.74 -5.21
CA ALA A 455 -0.97 -20.65 -4.56
C ALA A 455 -1.77 -20.10 -3.37
N GLY A 456 -3.09 -19.97 -3.49
CA GLY A 456 -3.99 -19.61 -2.38
C GLY A 456 -3.84 -20.56 -1.19
N ILE A 457 -3.74 -21.87 -1.43
CA ILE A 457 -3.46 -22.86 -0.37
C ILE A 457 -2.08 -22.62 0.27
N ALA A 458 -1.04 -22.39 -0.53
CA ALA A 458 0.30 -22.14 -0.02
C ALA A 458 0.36 -20.88 0.86
N ILE A 459 -0.32 -19.80 0.44
CA ILE A 459 -0.44 -18.54 1.18
C ILE A 459 -1.16 -18.79 2.51
N GLY A 460 -2.31 -19.47 2.48
CA GLY A 460 -3.09 -19.73 3.68
C GLY A 460 -2.36 -20.62 4.68
N ARG A 461 -1.67 -21.67 4.22
CA ARG A 461 -0.87 -22.53 5.10
C ARG A 461 0.26 -21.78 5.76
N ARG A 462 0.96 -20.92 5.01
CA ARG A 462 2.02 -20.07 5.55
C ARG A 462 1.47 -19.11 6.62
N ALA A 463 0.30 -18.51 6.39
CA ALA A 463 -0.34 -17.65 7.37
C ALA A 463 -0.71 -18.39 8.65
N LEU A 464 -1.17 -19.63 8.55
CA LEU A 464 -1.44 -20.52 9.68
C LEU A 464 -0.18 -21.04 10.40
N GLY A 465 1.02 -20.75 9.88
CA GLY A 465 2.28 -21.27 10.44
C GLY A 465 2.61 -22.71 10.01
N HIS A 466 1.85 -23.28 9.06
CA HIS A 466 2.07 -24.63 8.56
C HIS A 466 3.06 -24.67 7.38
N PRO A 467 3.90 -25.71 7.26
CA PRO A 467 4.70 -25.92 6.06
C PRO A 467 3.82 -26.03 4.81
N ILE A 468 4.25 -25.41 3.70
CA ILE A 468 3.55 -25.53 2.41
C ILE A 468 3.68 -26.95 1.87
N ARG A 469 4.76 -27.66 2.18
CA ARG A 469 4.93 -29.05 1.72
C ARG A 469 3.84 -29.95 2.29
N ARG A 470 3.19 -30.70 1.41
CA ARG A 470 2.30 -31.79 1.80
C ARG A 470 3.17 -32.97 2.29
N ARG A 471 2.82 -33.60 3.41
CA ARG A 471 3.46 -34.87 3.81
C ARG A 471 3.28 -35.90 2.69
N THR A 472 4.36 -36.57 2.31
CA THR A 472 4.36 -37.60 1.26
C THR A 472 3.47 -38.75 1.71
N LYS A 473 2.59 -39.24 0.82
CA LYS A 473 1.85 -40.50 1.08
C LYS A 473 2.88 -41.62 1.24
N PRO A 474 2.87 -42.41 2.31
CA PRO A 474 3.79 -43.53 2.42
C PRO A 474 3.62 -44.48 1.20
N PRO A 475 4.69 -45.18 0.78
CA PRO A 475 4.60 -46.19 -0.27
C PRO A 475 3.46 -47.17 0.03
N ARG A 476 2.80 -47.67 -1.02
CA ARG A 476 1.65 -48.60 -0.93
C ARG A 476 1.95 -49.89 -0.13
N THR A 477 3.21 -50.16 0.21
CA THR A 477 3.68 -51.45 0.74
C THR A 477 4.26 -51.36 2.16
N HIS A 478 3.92 -50.36 2.97
CA HIS A 478 4.16 -50.47 4.42
C HIS A 478 3.13 -51.47 4.98
N ARG A 479 3.56 -52.72 5.23
CA ARG A 479 2.72 -53.88 5.58
C ARG A 479 2.06 -53.83 6.96
N SER A 480 2.16 -52.72 7.67
CA SER A 480 1.40 -52.46 8.88
C SER A 480 0.56 -51.20 8.65
N ASP A 481 -0.74 -51.43 8.46
CA ASP A 481 -1.89 -50.50 8.46
C ASP A 481 -2.75 -50.60 7.20
N GLY A 482 -3.65 -51.58 7.21
CA GLY A 482 -4.66 -51.78 6.18
C GLY A 482 -5.68 -50.63 6.10
N GLY A 483 -6.04 -50.27 4.86
CA GLY A 483 -7.43 -50.02 4.48
C GLY A 483 -8.14 -48.72 4.89
N GLY A 484 -7.51 -47.75 5.55
CA GLY A 484 -8.19 -46.49 5.91
C GLY A 484 -7.86 -45.29 5.01
N HIS A 485 -8.86 -44.49 4.61
CA HIS A 485 -8.66 -43.15 4.03
C HIS A 485 -8.03 -42.19 5.04
N ARG A 486 -6.70 -42.23 5.19
CA ARG A 486 -5.95 -41.29 6.03
C ARG A 486 -5.79 -39.94 5.34
N ASN A 487 -6.85 -39.14 5.33
CA ASN A 487 -6.81 -37.72 4.94
C ASN A 487 -6.65 -36.77 6.15
N VAL A 488 -6.56 -37.28 7.37
CA VAL A 488 -6.47 -36.47 8.59
C VAL A 488 -5.01 -36.03 8.80
N GLN A 489 -4.74 -34.74 8.67
CA GLN A 489 -3.48 -34.12 9.08
C GLN A 489 -3.71 -33.30 10.36
N ALA A 490 -3.27 -33.79 11.52
CA ALA A 490 -2.86 -32.97 12.67
C ALA A 490 -2.09 -33.80 13.71
N GLU A 491 -0.83 -33.44 13.98
CA GLU A 491 -0.40 -32.83 15.25
C GLU A 491 0.98 -32.15 15.03
N PRO A 492 1.30 -31.05 15.75
CA PRO A 492 2.51 -30.27 15.55
C PRO A 492 3.70 -30.92 16.25
N GLY A 493 4.35 -31.87 15.57
CA GLY A 493 5.70 -32.30 15.92
C GLY A 493 6.73 -31.47 15.17
N THR A 494 7.61 -30.79 15.91
CA THR A 494 8.76 -30.01 15.44
C THR A 494 9.59 -30.80 14.43
N LEU A 495 9.35 -30.58 13.14
CA LEU A 495 10.28 -30.95 12.09
C LEU A 495 10.73 -29.67 11.41
N GLU A 496 12.00 -29.39 11.66
CA GLU A 496 12.92 -28.40 11.11
C GLU A 496 12.39 -27.49 9.98
N ARG A 497 12.63 -26.19 10.18
CA ARG A 497 12.49 -25.11 9.18
C ARG A 497 12.98 -25.56 7.80
N GLU A 498 12.32 -25.05 6.75
CA GLU A 498 12.55 -25.35 5.33
C GLU A 498 14.04 -25.44 4.92
N GLY A 499 14.63 -26.63 5.07
CA GLY A 499 15.97 -26.97 4.62
C GLY A 499 15.96 -28.04 3.51
N PRO A 500 17.07 -28.21 2.78
CA PRO A 500 17.26 -29.36 1.90
C PRO A 500 17.35 -30.63 2.76
N ARG A 501 16.56 -31.64 2.40
CA ARG A 501 16.61 -32.97 3.02
C ARG A 501 18.04 -33.52 2.89
N ARG A 502 18.70 -33.88 4.00
CA ARG A 502 19.98 -34.61 3.94
C ARG A 502 19.76 -35.91 3.14
N THR A 503 20.60 -36.11 2.14
CA THR A 503 20.75 -37.40 1.44
C THR A 503 21.22 -38.44 2.46
N ARG A 504 20.42 -39.49 2.68
CA ARG A 504 20.85 -40.69 3.42
C ARG A 504 21.89 -41.41 2.57
N HIS A 505 23.15 -41.22 2.91
CA HIS A 505 24.19 -42.24 2.75
C HIS A 505 24.58 -42.70 4.16
N GLY A 506 24.87 -44.01 4.31
CA GLY A 506 25.16 -44.70 5.60
C GLY A 506 26.22 -43.98 6.45
N THR A 507 26.33 -44.22 7.75
CA THR A 507 26.45 -45.52 8.42
C THR A 507 26.03 -45.35 9.89
N SER A 508 25.36 -46.33 10.50
CA SER A 508 25.06 -46.33 11.94
C SER A 508 26.34 -46.41 12.78
N PRO A 509 26.42 -45.73 13.93
CA PRO A 509 27.19 -46.20 15.06
C PRO A 509 26.29 -46.87 16.10
N GLN A 510 26.87 -47.87 16.77
CA GLN A 510 26.25 -48.78 17.72
C GLN A 510 25.68 -48.09 18.97
N ARG A 511 24.63 -48.72 19.52
CA ARG A 511 24.14 -48.51 20.88
C ARG A 511 25.21 -48.95 21.89
N ALA A 512 25.44 -48.14 22.91
CA ALA A 512 26.03 -48.57 24.18
C ALA A 512 25.15 -48.05 25.34
N ALA A 513 25.00 -48.89 26.37
CA ALA A 513 24.00 -48.79 27.43
C ALA A 513 24.50 -48.04 28.68
N THR A 514 23.51 -47.54 29.44
CA THR A 514 23.40 -47.35 30.91
C THR A 514 24.64 -47.10 31.77
N GLY A 515 24.62 -45.96 32.49
CA GLY A 515 25.40 -45.73 33.72
C GLY A 515 24.82 -44.57 34.53
N ARG A 516 24.59 -44.80 35.83
CA ARG A 516 23.87 -43.95 36.81
C ARG A 516 24.86 -43.46 37.88
N ALA A 517 24.92 -42.15 38.16
CA ALA A 517 25.42 -41.48 39.38
C ALA A 517 25.14 -39.96 39.19
N VAL A 518 24.36 -39.19 39.97
CA VAL A 518 24.20 -38.88 41.41
C VAL A 518 25.26 -37.91 42.00
N LYS A 519 24.77 -36.70 42.36
CA LYS A 519 25.25 -35.64 43.31
C LYS A 519 26.57 -34.91 42.94
N ALA A 520 26.81 -33.63 43.24
CA ALA A 520 26.23 -32.57 44.08
C ALA A 520 26.51 -31.20 43.35
N GLY A 521 25.76 -30.11 43.48
CA GLY A 521 25.51 -29.33 44.69
C GLY A 521 26.49 -28.16 44.80
N ASN A 522 26.08 -26.94 44.40
CA ASN A 522 26.42 -25.74 45.18
C ASN A 522 25.48 -24.56 44.89
N GLN A 523 24.93 -24.02 45.97
CA GLN A 523 24.10 -22.83 46.06
C GLN A 523 24.98 -21.63 46.45
N ARG A 524 24.61 -20.43 45.96
CA ARG A 524 24.44 -19.14 46.69
C ARG A 524 24.40 -18.01 45.63
N VAL A 525 23.32 -17.22 45.48
CA VAL A 525 22.78 -16.15 46.36
C VAL A 525 23.81 -15.00 46.41
N GLN A 526 23.57 -13.74 45.99
CA GLN A 526 22.48 -12.82 46.36
C GLN A 526 22.49 -11.51 45.51
N HIS A 527 21.29 -10.99 45.22
CA HIS A 527 20.85 -9.57 45.21
C HIS A 527 21.74 -8.42 44.66
N ARG A 528 21.18 -7.63 43.73
CA ARG A 528 20.85 -6.21 43.98
C ARG A 528 19.74 -5.66 43.07
N SER A 529 18.98 -4.77 43.70
CA SER A 529 17.78 -4.03 43.36
C SER A 529 17.92 -2.93 42.28
N GLY A 530 16.82 -2.64 41.59
CA GLY A 530 16.59 -1.40 40.84
C GLY A 530 15.17 -1.31 40.32
N HIS A 531 14.30 -0.58 41.03
CA HIS A 531 12.91 -0.30 40.66
C HIS A 531 12.80 0.83 39.63
N ALA A 532 11.68 0.78 38.89
CA ALA A 532 10.88 1.88 38.33
C ALA A 532 11.43 2.68 37.11
N ALA A 533 10.73 2.54 35.98
CA ALA A 533 10.16 3.68 35.26
C ALA A 533 9.14 3.19 34.21
N GLU A 534 7.89 3.65 34.37
CA GLU A 534 6.93 3.82 33.27
C GLU A 534 7.46 4.83 32.24
N HIS A 535 6.66 5.09 31.19
CA HIS A 535 6.87 5.96 30.02
C HIS A 535 7.24 5.17 28.75
N GLY A 536 6.67 5.41 27.58
CA GLY A 536 5.77 6.47 27.15
C GLY A 536 5.41 6.25 25.68
N PHE A 537 4.34 6.90 25.27
CA PHE A 537 3.77 6.87 23.93
C PHE A 537 4.79 7.21 22.83
N TRP A 538 4.73 6.48 21.71
CA TRP A 538 5.54 6.71 20.51
C TRP A 538 5.40 8.15 19.99
N GLN A 539 6.49 8.90 20.13
CA GLN A 539 6.78 10.18 19.49
C GLN A 539 7.21 9.95 18.03
N GLN A 540 7.00 10.97 17.21
CA GLN A 540 7.38 11.04 15.79
C GLN A 540 8.89 10.80 15.61
N ASP A 541 9.29 9.92 14.70
CA ASP A 541 10.69 9.69 14.32
C ASP A 541 11.34 10.99 13.78
N PRO A 542 12.43 11.49 14.38
CA PRO A 542 13.34 12.43 13.74
C PRO A 542 14.37 11.67 12.89
N LEU A 543 14.63 12.16 11.68
CA LEU A 543 15.73 11.67 10.84
C LEU A 543 17.09 12.10 11.42
N PRO A 544 18.17 11.32 11.23
CA PRO A 544 19.42 11.52 11.94
C PRO A 544 20.15 12.75 11.41
N LEU A 545 20.49 13.67 12.32
CA LEU A 545 21.51 14.69 12.13
C LEU A 545 22.82 14.16 12.72
N SER A 546 23.93 14.36 12.02
CA SER A 546 25.28 14.27 12.59
C SER A 546 26.24 15.06 11.70
N PRO A 547 27.30 15.60 12.29
CA PRO A 547 27.34 16.58 13.38
C PRO A 547 27.11 18.01 12.87
#